data_AF-A0A7X2MTI1-F1
#
_entry.id   AF-A0A7X2MTI1-F1
#
_cell.length_a   1.000
_cell.length_b   1.000
_cell.length_c   1.000
_cell.angle_alpha   90.00
_cell.angle_beta   90.00
_cell.angle_gamma   90.00
#
_symmetry.space_group_name_H-M   'P 1'
#
loop_
_entity.id
_entity.type
_entity.pdbx_description
1 polymer ?
#
loop_
_entity_poly.entity_id
_entity_poly.type
_entity_poly.pdbx_seq_one_letter_code
_entity_poly.pdbx_strand_id
1 'polypeptide(L)'
;MKAIVIGGGIGGMSSAIALEKSGIDVEVFEAVKEMKPVGAAISIWPNGVKCLNALGMKTALRELGGNMAYMAYHDGTTGAPLTRFSMAPLVQQVGEYPCPVARAELQAM
;
A
#
# COMPACT_ATOMS: atom_id res chain seq x y z
N MET A 1 5.58 26.88 -9.12
CA MET A 1 6.75 25.99 -9.01
C MET A 1 6.45 24.73 -9.79
N LYS A 2 7.45 24.13 -10.47
CA LYS A 2 7.27 22.91 -11.25
C LYS A 2 8.21 21.81 -10.78
N ALA A 3 7.71 20.59 -10.65
CA ALA A 3 8.47 19.41 -10.26
C ALA A 3 8.41 18.35 -11.36
N ILE A 4 9.52 17.61 -11.52
CA ILE A 4 9.61 16.46 -12.40
C ILE A 4 9.80 15.23 -11.50
N VAL A 5 8.92 14.25 -11.64
CA VAL A 5 9.01 12.96 -10.96
C VAL A 5 9.41 11.90 -11.98
N ILE A 6 10.50 11.18 -11.70
CA ILE A 6 10.98 10.08 -12.54
C ILE A 6 10.61 8.75 -11.89
N GLY A 7 9.76 7.99 -12.58
CA GLY A 7 9.19 6.70 -12.16
C GLY A 7 7.69 6.81 -11.84
N GLY A 8 6.88 6.00 -12.52
CA GLY A 8 5.43 5.87 -12.33
C GLY A 8 5.01 4.79 -11.34
N GLY A 9 5.95 4.28 -10.52
CA GLY A 9 5.64 3.32 -9.46
C GLY A 9 4.94 3.96 -8.25
N ILE A 10 4.60 3.16 -7.24
CA ILE A 10 3.95 3.59 -5.98
C ILE A 10 4.59 4.85 -5.38
N GLY A 11 5.92 4.89 -5.26
CA GLY A 11 6.63 6.04 -4.67
C GLY A 11 6.52 7.30 -5.52
N GLY A 12 6.65 7.18 -6.84
CA GLY A 12 6.56 8.31 -7.76
C GLY A 12 5.15 8.88 -7.84
N MET A 13 4.14 8.02 -7.99
CA MET A 13 2.74 8.45 -7.99
C MET A 13 2.32 9.06 -6.65
N SER A 14 2.73 8.46 -5.52
CA SER A 14 2.48 9.03 -4.19
C SER A 14 3.11 10.42 -4.04
N SER A 15 4.33 10.59 -4.56
CA SER A 15 5.03 11.88 -4.52
C SER A 15 4.35 12.91 -5.42
N ALA A 16 3.94 12.53 -6.63
CA ALA A 16 3.22 13.39 -7.56
C ALA A 16 1.92 13.91 -6.93
N ILE A 17 1.10 13.01 -6.38
CA ILE A 17 -0.16 13.38 -5.71
C ILE A 17 0.09 14.32 -4.52
N ALA A 18 1.12 14.05 -3.71
CA ALA A 18 1.45 14.89 -2.57
C ALA A 18 1.90 16.31 -2.98
N LEU A 19 2.71 16.41 -4.03
CA LEU A 19 3.19 17.67 -4.59
C LEU A 19 2.04 18.46 -5.24
N GLU A 20 1.17 17.81 -6.01
CA GLU A 20 -0.02 18.44 -6.60
C GLU A 20 -0.96 18.99 -5.52
N LYS A 21 -1.22 18.21 -4.45
CA LYS A 21 -2.00 18.66 -3.28
C LYS A 21 -1.39 19.87 -2.57
N SER A 22 -0.08 20.09 -2.73
CA SER A 22 0.64 21.24 -2.20
C SER A 22 0.67 22.44 -3.16
N GLY A 23 -0.02 22.38 -4.31
CA GLY A 23 -0.09 23.45 -5.30
C GLY A 23 1.11 23.52 -6.25
N ILE A 24 1.87 22.43 -6.38
CA ILE A 24 3.02 22.33 -7.29
C ILE A 24 2.56 21.65 -8.59
N ASP A 25 2.95 22.22 -9.73
CA ASP A 25 2.74 21.60 -11.05
C ASP A 25 3.71 20.42 -11.20
N VAL A 26 3.21 19.24 -11.58
CA VAL A 26 3.99 18.00 -11.60
C VAL A 26 3.90 17.33 -12.98
N GLU A 27 5.05 16.93 -13.51
CA GLU A 27 5.13 15.99 -14.63
C GLU A 27 5.80 14.68 -14.18
N VAL A 28 5.17 13.55 -14.53
CA VAL A 28 5.68 12.21 -14.21
C VAL A 28 6.17 11.54 -15.49
N PHE A 29 7.38 11.00 -15.47
CA PHE A 29 7.97 10.24 -16.57
C PHE A 29 8.25 8.81 -16.12
N GLU A 30 7.76 7.83 -16.87
CA GLU A 30 8.02 6.41 -16.65
C GLU A 30 8.76 5.82 -17.85
N ALA A 31 9.71 4.92 -17.58
CA ALA A 31 10.53 4.27 -18.59
C ALA A 31 9.74 3.22 -19.39
N VAL A 32 8.80 2.52 -18.75
CA VAL A 32 7.97 1.52 -19.42
C VAL A 32 6.74 2.13 -20.08
N LYS A 33 6.38 1.62 -21.27
CA LYS A 33 5.15 2.02 -21.97
C LYS A 33 3.89 1.46 -21.33
N GLU A 34 4.00 0.30 -20.70
CA GLU A 34 2.90 -0.42 -20.06
C GLU A 34 3.37 -0.99 -18.73
N MET A 35 2.58 -0.77 -17.69
CA MET A 35 2.79 -1.40 -16.39
C MET A 35 2.38 -2.86 -16.46
N LYS A 36 3.35 -3.77 -16.33
CA LYS A 36 3.06 -5.21 -16.27
C LYS A 36 2.77 -5.64 -14.84
N PRO A 37 1.64 -6.32 -14.58
CA PRO A 37 1.37 -6.87 -13.27
C PRO A 37 2.46 -7.87 -12.90
N VAL A 38 3.09 -7.65 -11.76
CA VAL A 38 3.83 -8.71 -11.07
C VAL A 38 2.77 -9.47 -10.27
N GLY A 39 2.64 -10.77 -10.48
CA GLY A 39 1.65 -11.64 -9.81
C GLY A 39 1.94 -11.83 -8.31
N ALA A 40 2.13 -10.74 -7.59
CA ALA A 40 2.51 -10.67 -6.20
C ALA A 40 1.69 -9.59 -5.47
N ALA A 41 1.63 -9.72 -4.15
CA ALA A 41 0.98 -8.78 -3.25
C ALA A 41 2.01 -8.08 -2.35
N ILE A 42 1.63 -6.94 -1.80
CA ILE A 42 2.36 -6.27 -0.73
C ILE A 42 1.43 -6.06 0.47
N SER A 43 1.99 -6.09 1.68
CA SER A 43 1.25 -5.74 2.88
C SER A 43 1.51 -4.29 3.24
N ILE A 44 0.48 -3.44 3.10
CA ILE A 44 0.54 -2.05 3.54
C ILE A 44 0.17 -2.01 5.02
N TRP A 45 1.17 -1.74 5.86
CA TRP A 45 0.96 -1.61 7.30
C TRP A 45 0.27 -0.27 7.66
N PRO A 46 -0.29 -0.15 8.87
CA PRO A 46 -1.14 0.99 9.25
C PRO A 46 -0.53 2.37 9.01
N ASN A 47 0.78 2.53 9.16
CA ASN A 47 1.48 3.77 8.82
C ASN A 47 1.36 4.12 7.33
N GLY A 48 1.55 3.16 6.43
CA GLY A 48 1.36 3.35 4.99
C GLY A 48 -0.09 3.62 4.61
N VAL A 49 -1.03 2.92 5.27
CA VAL A 49 -2.48 3.14 5.06
C VAL A 49 -2.86 4.58 5.42
N LYS A 50 -2.38 5.10 6.56
CA LYS A 50 -2.59 6.51 6.93
C LYS A 50 -2.05 7.49 5.89
N CYS A 51 -0.85 7.24 5.37
CA CYS A 51 -0.26 8.08 4.34
C CYS A 51 -1.12 8.09 3.07
N LEU A 52 -1.52 6.92 2.59
CA LEU A 52 -2.36 6.81 1.38
C LEU A 52 -3.77 7.39 1.61
N ASN A 53 -4.33 7.26 2.81
CA ASN A 53 -5.58 7.92 3.19
C ASN A 53 -5.46 9.45 3.09
N ALA A 54 -4.35 10.03 3.57
CA ALA A 54 -4.08 11.47 3.44
C ALA A 54 -3.93 11.92 1.96
N LEU A 55 -3.42 11.03 1.11
CA LEU A 55 -3.36 11.24 -0.34
C LEU A 55 -4.72 11.08 -1.05
N GLY A 56 -5.78 10.70 -0.33
CA GLY A 56 -7.15 10.59 -0.88
C GLY A 56 -7.53 9.18 -1.31
N MET A 57 -6.68 8.17 -1.06
CA MET A 57 -6.87 6.80 -1.54
C MET A 57 -7.70 5.92 -0.60
N LYS A 58 -8.37 6.51 0.40
CA LYS A 58 -9.03 5.78 1.48
C LYS A 58 -10.09 4.79 1.01
N THR A 59 -10.97 5.21 0.10
CA THR A 59 -12.06 4.36 -0.40
C THR A 59 -11.50 3.20 -1.22
N ALA A 60 -10.64 3.51 -2.19
CA ALA A 60 -10.03 2.51 -3.07
C ALA A 60 -9.18 1.48 -2.29
N LEU A 61 -8.39 1.93 -1.30
CA LEU A 61 -7.66 1.00 -0.43
C LEU A 61 -8.57 0.08 0.38
N ARG A 62 -9.74 0.57 0.82
CA ARG A 62 -10.69 -0.25 1.59
C ARG A 62 -11.37 -1.30 0.72
N GLU A 63 -11.56 -1.01 -0.57
CA GLU A 63 -12.17 -1.93 -1.53
C GLU A 63 -11.19 -3.03 -1.97
N LEU A 64 -9.92 -2.68 -2.16
CA LEU A 64 -8.87 -3.61 -2.62
C LEU A 64 -8.16 -4.34 -1.49
N GLY A 65 -8.10 -3.75 -0.29
CA GLY A 65 -7.38 -4.28 0.86
C GLY A 65 -8.00 -5.55 1.43
N GLY A 66 -7.21 -6.62 1.51
CA GLY A 66 -7.56 -7.80 2.29
C GLY A 66 -7.68 -7.49 3.78
N ASN A 67 -8.60 -8.18 4.47
CA ASN A 67 -8.76 -8.04 5.92
C ASN A 67 -7.80 -8.98 6.68
N MET A 68 -6.61 -8.49 7.03
CA MET A 68 -5.64 -9.26 7.83
C MET A 68 -5.99 -9.20 9.33
N ALA A 69 -6.92 -10.04 9.77
CA ALA A 69 -7.38 -10.05 11.17
C ALA A 69 -6.43 -10.80 12.14
N TYR A 70 -5.64 -11.75 11.65
CA TYR A 70 -4.72 -12.57 12.45
C TYR A 70 -3.42 -12.82 11.71
N MET A 71 -2.36 -13.05 12.48
CA MET A 71 -1.10 -13.62 11.96
C MET A 71 -0.73 -14.86 12.77
N ALA A 72 -0.04 -15.78 12.12
CA ALA A 72 0.48 -16.98 12.75
C ALA A 72 1.87 -17.30 12.18
N TYR A 73 2.72 -17.86 13.03
CA TYR A 73 3.95 -18.52 12.59
C TYR A 73 3.77 -20.02 12.72
N HIS A 74 4.19 -20.74 11.69
CA HIS A 74 4.15 -22.20 11.64
C HIS A 74 5.57 -22.71 11.39
N ASP A 75 5.87 -23.88 11.93
CA ASP A 75 7.09 -24.60 11.57
C ASP A 75 7.04 -25.03 10.10
N GLY A 76 8.11 -24.76 9.34
CA GLY A 76 8.13 -24.97 7.88
C GLY A 76 8.24 -26.45 7.46
N THR A 77 8.57 -27.36 8.36
CA THR A 77 8.74 -28.79 8.06
C THR A 77 7.51 -29.59 8.46
N THR A 78 7.00 -29.32 9.66
CA THR A 78 5.89 -30.04 10.29
C THR A 78 4.54 -29.35 10.12
N GLY A 79 4.54 -28.05 9.80
CA GLY A 79 3.34 -27.21 9.74
C GLY A 79 2.76 -26.86 11.11
N ALA A 80 3.39 -27.30 12.21
CA ALA A 80 2.89 -27.09 13.56
C ALA A 80 2.81 -25.59 13.89
N PRO A 81 1.72 -25.11 14.50
CA PRO A 81 1.60 -23.71 14.88
C PRO A 81 2.58 -23.40 16.02
N LEU A 82 3.42 -22.39 15.83
CA LEU A 82 4.33 -21.87 16.85
C LEU A 82 3.66 -20.77 17.67
N THR A 83 2.94 -19.87 16.99
CA THR A 83 2.12 -18.83 17.62
C THR A 83 1.03 -18.37 16.68
N ARG A 84 -0.07 -17.86 17.24
CA ARG A 84 -1.14 -17.19 16.52
C ARG A 84 -1.69 -16.06 17.37
N PHE A 85 -1.85 -14.88 16.78
CA PHE A 85 -2.31 -13.70 17.51
C PHE A 85 -3.18 -12.79 16.63
N SER A 86 -4.05 -12.04 17.30
CA SER A 86 -4.98 -11.10 16.66
C SER A 86 -4.30 -9.79 16.31
N MET A 87 -4.70 -9.18 15.20
CA MET A 87 -4.30 -7.82 14.81
C MET A 87 -5.16 -6.76 15.52
N ALA A 88 -6.26 -7.13 16.16
CA ALA A 88 -7.14 -6.17 16.82
C ALA A 88 -6.44 -5.23 17.82
N PRO A 89 -5.51 -5.69 18.68
CA PRO A 89 -4.78 -4.78 19.58
C PRO A 89 -3.93 -3.76 18.83
N LEU A 90 -3.29 -4.16 17.73
CA LEU A 90 -2.54 -3.24 16.87
C LEU A 90 -3.48 -2.17 16.31
N VAL A 91 -4.59 -2.59 15.72
CA VAL A 91 -5.58 -1.68 15.11
C VAL A 91 -6.17 -0.73 16.15
N GLN A 92 -6.47 -1.20 17.36
CA GLN A 92 -6.93 -0.34 18.44
C GLN A 92 -5.89 0.72 18.81
N GLN A 93 -4.61 0.36 18.81
CA GLN A 93 -3.53 1.29 19.17
C GLN A 93 -3.22 2.31 18.07
N VAL A 94 -3.30 1.92 16.79
CA VAL A 94 -2.87 2.77 15.69
C VAL A 94 -4.00 3.26 14.78
N GLY A 95 -5.22 2.75 14.91
CA GLY A 95 -6.42 3.27 14.24
C GLY A 95 -6.64 2.86 12.78
N GLU A 96 -5.73 2.10 12.17
CA GLU A 96 -5.88 1.58 10.80
C GLU A 96 -5.57 0.08 10.75
N TYR A 97 -6.23 -0.63 9.83
CA TYR A 97 -5.99 -2.05 9.58
C TYR A 97 -4.81 -2.23 8.61
N PRO A 98 -4.01 -3.30 8.74
CA PRO A 98 -3.09 -3.70 7.67
C PRO A 98 -3.87 -4.11 6.42
N CYS A 99 -3.43 -3.65 5.26
CA CYS A 99 -4.07 -3.91 3.96
C CYS A 99 -3.11 -4.66 3.03
N PRO A 100 -3.16 -6.00 2.99
CA PRO A 100 -2.58 -6.77 1.90
C PRO A 100 -3.33 -6.44 0.60
N VAL A 101 -2.60 -6.04 -0.44
CA VAL A 101 -3.17 -5.69 -1.75
C VAL A 101 -2.34 -6.30 -2.85
N ALA A 102 -2.97 -6.70 -3.96
CA ALA A 102 -2.20 -7.07 -5.14
C ALA A 102 -1.45 -5.84 -5.65
N ARG A 103 -0.15 -6.01 -5.96
CA ARG A 103 0.67 -4.87 -6.42
C ARG A 103 0.11 -4.25 -7.69
N ALA A 104 -0.44 -5.08 -8.57
CA ALA A 104 -1.05 -4.64 -9.82
C ALA A 104 -2.28 -3.73 -9.59
N GLU A 105 -3.15 -4.10 -8.66
CA GLU A 105 -4.36 -3.34 -8.34
C GLU A 105 -3.99 -2.00 -7.68
N LEU A 106 -3.08 -2.02 -6.71
CA LEU A 106 -2.58 -0.80 -6.07
C LEU A 106 -1.96 0.19 -7.07
N GLN A 107 -1.29 -0.33 -8.08
CA GLN A 107 -0.63 0.47 -9.11
C GLN A 107 -1.62 1.07 -10.12
N ALA A 108 -2.83 0.53 -10.22
CA ALA A 108 -3.88 0.94 -11.16
C ALA A 108 -4.93 1.88 -10.54
N MET A 109 -4.81 2.17 -9.25
CA MET A 109 -5.68 3.10 -8.51
C MET A 109 -5.48 4.56 -8.89
#